data_AF-A0A1A8L552-F1
#
_entry.id   AF-A0A1A8L552-F1
#
_cell.length_a   1.000
_cell.length_b   1.000
_cell.length_c   1.000
_cell.angle_alpha   90.00
_cell.angle_beta   90.00
_cell.angle_gamma   90.00
#
_symmetry.space_group_name_H-M   'P 1'
#
loop_
_entity.id
_entity.type
_entity.pdbx_description
1 polymer ?
#
loop_
_entity_poly.entity_id
_entity_poly.type
_entity_poly.pdbx_seq_one_letter_code
_entity_poly.pdbx_strand_id
1 'polypeptide(L)'
;VSGMPFYGFYAKEKHFMKIYLYNPQMIKRVCELLQSGAVMNRTYQPHEGHIPYLLQLFIDYNLYGMNLITLGAVKFRRSQSKGEPPAEPNRTGTSSLPSISPWKSP
;
A
#
# COMPACT_ATOMS: atom_id res chain seq x y z
N VAL A 1 2.12 12.49 -17.13
CA VAL A 1 2.91 11.27 -17.38
C VAL A 1 2.95 11.04 -18.88
N SER A 2 4.09 10.72 -19.48
CA SER A 2 4.17 10.37 -20.91
C SER A 2 4.09 8.85 -21.05
N GLY A 3 3.41 8.36 -22.09
CA GLY A 3 3.29 6.93 -22.35
C GLY A 3 2.74 6.64 -23.74
N MET A 4 2.75 5.36 -24.13
CA MET A 4 2.20 4.91 -25.41
C MET A 4 0.80 4.30 -25.19
N PRO A 5 -0.24 4.77 -25.89
CA PRO A 5 -1.56 4.16 -25.76
C PRO A 5 -1.55 2.72 -26.29
N PHE A 6 -2.19 1.80 -25.56
CA PHE A 6 -2.22 0.39 -25.92
C PHE A 6 -3.11 0.09 -27.14
N TYR A 7 -4.25 0.77 -27.27
CA TYR A 7 -5.20 0.51 -28.35
C TYR A 7 -4.86 1.31 -29.61
N GLY A 8 -4.30 0.61 -30.60
CA GLY A 8 -3.90 1.15 -31.91
C GLY A 8 -2.38 1.30 -32.05
N PHE A 9 -1.90 1.57 -33.26
CA PHE A 9 -0.48 1.84 -33.50
C PHE A 9 -0.19 3.34 -33.35
N TYR A 10 0.78 3.69 -32.51
CA TYR A 10 1.27 5.06 -32.35
C TYR A 10 2.79 5.09 -32.44
N ALA A 11 3.33 5.92 -33.34
CA ALA A 11 4.77 6.06 -33.51
C ALA A 11 5.44 6.91 -32.41
N LYS A 12 4.65 7.64 -31.61
CA LYS A 12 5.15 8.56 -30.58
C LYS A 12 4.31 8.44 -29.31
N GLU A 13 4.94 8.74 -28.18
CA GLU A 13 4.26 8.85 -26.89
C GLU A 13 3.29 10.03 -26.86
N LYS A 14 2.26 9.91 -26.02
CA LYS A 14 1.29 10.95 -25.72
C LYS A 14 1.37 11.32 -24.24
N HIS A 15 0.93 12.53 -23.92
CA HIS A 15 0.80 12.96 -22.53
C HIS A 15 -0.54 12.53 -21.95
N PHE A 16 -0.47 11.97 -20.75
CA PHE A 16 -1.59 11.54 -19.93
C PHE A 16 -1.61 12.25 -18.59
N MET A 17 -2.81 12.49 -18.07
CA MET A 17 -3.04 12.97 -16.71
C MET A 17 -3.27 11.78 -15.79
N LYS A 18 -2.44 11.65 -14.74
CA LYS A 18 -2.60 10.62 -13.72
C LYS A 18 -3.38 11.21 -12.54
N ILE A 19 -4.57 10.69 -12.30
CA ILE A 19 -5.45 11.10 -11.20
C ILE A 19 -5.33 10.07 -10.08
N TYR A 20 -5.07 10.52 -8.86
CA TYR A 20 -5.06 9.67 -7.67
C TYR A 20 -6.35 9.90 -6.88
N LEU A 21 -6.96 8.81 -6.43
CA LEU A 21 -8.16 8.84 -5.61
C LEU A 21 -7.85 8.25 -4.23
N TYR A 22 -8.42 8.84 -3.19
CA TYR A 22 -8.28 8.32 -1.83
C TYR A 22 -9.11 7.04 -1.64
N ASN A 23 -10.35 7.04 -2.16
CA ASN A 23 -11.25 5.90 -2.08
C ASN A 23 -11.36 5.19 -3.44
N PRO A 24 -10.91 3.92 -3.58
CA PRO A 24 -10.96 3.19 -4.85
C PRO A 24 -12.39 2.88 -5.32
N GLN A 25 -13.39 2.90 -4.42
CA GLN A 25 -14.80 2.68 -4.81
C GLN A 25 -15.34 3.81 -5.69
N MET A 26 -14.68 4.97 -5.71
CA MET A 26 -15.08 6.12 -6.52
C MET A 26 -14.66 6.02 -7.99
N ILE A 27 -13.76 5.08 -8.35
CA ILE A 27 -13.19 4.99 -9.71
C ILE A 27 -14.28 4.94 -10.77
N LYS A 28 -15.30 4.08 -10.60
CA LYS A 28 -16.40 3.93 -11.59
C LYS A 28 -17.16 5.23 -11.82
N ARG A 29 -17.56 5.91 -10.74
CA ARG A 29 -18.27 7.20 -10.81
C ARG A 29 -17.41 8.28 -11.47
N VAL A 30 -16.13 8.34 -11.14
CA VAL A 30 -15.22 9.31 -11.74
C VAL A 30 -15.05 9.04 -13.24
N CYS A 31 -14.92 7.79 -13.65
CA CYS A 31 -14.87 7.42 -15.07
C CYS A 31 -16.14 7.83 -15.82
N GLU A 32 -17.32 7.61 -15.23
CA GLU A 32 -18.61 8.01 -15.83
C GLU A 32 -18.73 9.53 -15.96
N LEU A 33 -18.32 10.29 -14.95
CA LEU A 33 -18.34 11.77 -14.99
C LEU A 33 -17.38 12.33 -16.05
N LEU A 34 -16.21 11.71 -16.21
CA LEU A 34 -15.24 12.10 -17.22
C LEU A 34 -15.75 11.78 -18.63
N GLN A 35 -16.39 10.63 -18.83
CA GLN A 35 -16.95 10.24 -20.14
C GLN A 35 -18.18 11.04 -20.54
N SER A 36 -19.06 11.34 -19.58
CA SER A 36 -20.29 12.11 -19.82
C SER A 36 -20.05 13.59 -20.12
N GLY A 37 -18.82 14.08 -19.92
CA GLY A 37 -18.48 15.48 -20.15
C GLY A 37 -19.00 16.43 -19.07
N ALA A 38 -19.44 15.91 -17.92
CA ALA A 38 -19.83 16.72 -16.76
C ALA A 38 -18.67 17.59 -16.23
N VAL A 39 -17.43 17.16 -16.50
CA VAL A 39 -16.21 17.88 -16.11
C VAL A 39 -15.77 18.80 -17.26
N MET A 40 -15.66 20.11 -16.97
CA MET A 40 -15.17 21.13 -17.92
C MET A 40 -15.92 21.19 -19.27
N ASN A 41 -17.13 20.64 -19.33
CA ASN A 41 -17.93 20.52 -20.55
C ASN A 41 -17.18 19.84 -21.71
N ARG A 42 -16.31 18.87 -21.39
CA ARG A 42 -15.51 18.12 -22.37
C ARG A 42 -15.54 16.65 -22.03
N THR A 43 -15.72 15.81 -23.04
CA THR A 43 -15.65 14.37 -22.90
C THR A 43 -14.19 13.92 -22.82
N TYR A 44 -13.84 13.25 -21.73
CA TYR A 44 -12.51 12.66 -21.52
C TYR A 44 -12.62 11.14 -21.63
N GLN A 45 -11.64 10.50 -22.26
CA GLN A 45 -11.54 9.04 -22.31
C GLN A 45 -10.75 8.55 -21.07
N PRO A 46 -11.37 7.84 -20.13
CA PRO A 46 -10.66 7.25 -19.01
C PRO A 46 -9.83 6.07 -19.51
N HIS A 47 -8.54 6.08 -19.19
CA HIS A 47 -7.64 4.98 -19.46
C HIS A 47 -7.47 4.13 -18.20
N GLU A 48 -7.41 2.81 -18.35
CA GLU A 48 -7.16 1.83 -17.28
C GLU A 48 -8.13 1.83 -16.07
N GLY A 49 -9.21 2.63 -16.10
CA GLY A 49 -10.18 2.70 -14.99
C GLY A 49 -11.01 1.43 -14.75
N HIS A 50 -10.91 0.44 -15.63
CA HIS A 50 -11.59 -0.85 -15.48
C HIS A 50 -10.82 -1.84 -14.59
N ILE A 51 -9.52 -1.60 -14.35
CA ILE A 51 -8.69 -2.49 -13.53
C ILE A 51 -8.99 -2.22 -12.05
N PRO A 52 -9.45 -3.23 -11.27
CA PRO A 52 -9.67 -3.09 -9.84
C PRO A 52 -8.41 -2.68 -9.08
N TYR A 53 -8.58 -1.89 -8.03
CA TYR A 53 -7.47 -1.37 -7.20
C TYR A 53 -6.51 -2.47 -6.70
N LEU A 54 -7.04 -3.60 -6.23
CA LEU A 54 -6.20 -4.69 -5.73
C LEU A 54 -5.34 -5.31 -6.84
N LEU A 55 -5.85 -5.39 -8.07
CA LEU A 55 -5.10 -5.91 -9.21
C LEU A 55 -4.02 -4.92 -9.66
N GLN A 56 -4.30 -3.61 -9.63
CA GLN A 56 -3.27 -2.60 -9.87
C GLN A 56 -2.12 -2.72 -8.87
N LEU A 57 -2.42 -2.89 -7.57
CA LEU A 57 -1.41 -3.11 -6.54
C LEU A 57 -0.54 -4.35 -6.84
N PHE A 58 -1.16 -5.44 -7.29
CA PHE A 58 -0.42 -6.65 -7.63
C PHE A 58 0.49 -6.46 -8.83
N ILE A 59 0.04 -5.73 -9.85
CA ILE A 59 0.86 -5.42 -11.03
C ILE A 59 2.03 -4.50 -10.66
N ASP A 60 1.77 -3.43 -9.91
CA ASP A 60 2.77 -2.41 -9.56
C ASP A 60 3.93 -3.00 -8.73
N TYR A 61 3.64 -3.94 -7.83
CA TYR A 61 4.63 -4.59 -6.97
C TYR A 61 5.02 -6.00 -7.42
N ASN A 62 4.58 -6.42 -8.60
CA ASN A 62 4.83 -7.76 -9.15
C ASN A 62 4.45 -8.90 -8.17
N LEU A 63 3.29 -8.76 -7.52
CA LEU A 63 2.75 -9.74 -6.58
C LEU A 63 1.86 -10.74 -7.31
N TYR A 64 1.93 -11.99 -6.86
CA TYR A 64 1.17 -13.09 -7.43
C TYR A 64 0.28 -13.75 -6.38
N GLY A 65 -0.89 -14.23 -6.80
CA GLY A 65 -1.76 -15.05 -5.96
C GLY A 65 -1.07 -16.36 -5.57
N MET A 66 -1.26 -16.79 -4.32
CA MET A 66 -0.66 -18.03 -3.77
C MET A 66 0.88 -18.07 -3.84
N ASN A 67 1.54 -16.91 -3.87
CA ASN A 67 2.99 -16.79 -3.87
C ASN A 67 3.51 -16.25 -2.51
N LEU A 68 4.80 -16.48 -2.24
CA LEU A 68 5.49 -15.87 -1.09
C LEU A 68 5.79 -14.39 -1.39
N ILE A 69 5.71 -13.56 -0.36
CA ILE A 69 6.07 -12.14 -0.42
C ILE A 69 7.41 -11.97 0.30
N THR A 70 8.44 -11.57 -0.44
CA THR A 70 9.76 -11.27 0.13
C THR A 70 9.81 -9.82 0.57
N LEU A 71 9.97 -9.57 1.87
CA LEU A 71 10.04 -8.23 2.47
C LEU A 71 11.42 -8.01 3.10
N GLY A 72 12.09 -6.90 2.76
CA GLY A 72 13.41 -6.57 3.32
C GLY A 72 13.35 -6.02 4.76
N ALA A 73 12.26 -5.35 5.13
CA ALA A 73 12.02 -4.85 6.48
C ALA A 73 10.52 -4.86 6.79
N VAL A 74 10.17 -5.15 8.04
CA VAL A 74 8.78 -5.21 8.50
C VAL A 74 8.60 -4.30 9.72
N LYS A 75 7.47 -3.59 9.78
CA LYS A 75 7.06 -2.79 10.93
C LYS A 75 5.80 -3.41 11.53
N PHE A 76 5.89 -3.84 12.78
CA PHE A 76 4.75 -4.40 13.49
C PHE A 76 3.96 -3.31 14.20
N ARG A 77 2.61 -3.38 14.12
CA ARG A 77 1.72 -2.42 14.78
C ARG A 77 1.82 -2.47 16.31
N ARG A 78 2.07 -3.66 16.88
CA ARG A 78 2.25 -3.87 18.32
C ARG A 78 3.64 -4.46 18.54
N SER A 79 4.29 -4.07 19.63
CA SER A 79 5.49 -4.77 20.10
C SER A 79 5.12 -6.22 20.36
N GLN A 80 5.93 -7.16 19.87
CA GLN A 80 5.79 -8.53 20.33
C GLN A 80 6.11 -8.54 21.82
N SER A 81 5.09 -8.69 22.67
CA SER A 81 5.34 -9.14 24.03
C SER A 81 5.95 -10.52 23.89
N LYS A 82 7.27 -10.64 24.02
CA LYS A 82 7.86 -11.93 24.34
C LYS A 82 7.10 -12.41 25.57
N GLY A 83 6.26 -13.43 25.42
CA GLY A 83 5.71 -14.12 26.57
C GLY A 83 6.90 -14.51 27.43
N GLU A 84 6.85 -14.17 28.72
CA GLU A 84 7.79 -14.71 29.68
C GLU A 84 7.82 -16.24 29.50
N PRO A 85 9.00 -16.88 29.56
CA PRO A 85 9.05 -18.33 29.65
C PRO A 85 8.21 -18.77 30.87
N PRO A 86 7.56 -19.95 30.83
CA PRO A 86 6.78 -20.44 31.96
C PRO A 86 7.68 -20.41 33.21
N ALA A 87 7.19 -19.76 34.26
CA ALA A 87 7.92 -19.66 35.52
C ALA A 87 8.28 -21.06 36.02
N GLU A 88 9.57 -21.40 36.04
CA GLU A 88 10.03 -22.58 36.74
C GLU A 88 9.82 -22.39 38.26
N PRO A 89 9.23 -23.36 38.97
CA PRO A 89 9.08 -23.25 40.41
C PRO A 89 10.41 -23.57 41.10
N ASN A 90 10.79 -22.68 42.02
CA ASN A 90 11.82 -22.81 43.05
C ASN A 90 13.28 -22.56 42.64
N ARG A 91 13.78 -21.34 42.95
CA ARG A 91 14.99 -21.17 43.79
C ARG A 91 14.85 -19.94 44.70
N THR A 92 14.91 -20.22 45.99
CA THR A 92 15.06 -19.26 47.10
C THR A 92 16.42 -18.55 47.05
N GLY A 93 16.46 -17.23 47.27
CA GLY A 93 17.65 -16.55 47.81
C GLY A 93 18.07 -15.21 47.19
N THR A 94 17.93 -14.16 48.00
CA THR A 94 18.82 -12.98 48.16
C THR A 94 18.80 -11.80 47.16
N SER A 95 18.34 -10.67 47.73
CA SER A 95 18.85 -9.28 47.68
C SER A 95 18.85 -8.47 46.37
N SER A 96 17.87 -7.57 46.30
CA SER A 96 17.96 -6.13 46.02
C SER A 96 19.12 -5.60 45.16
N LEU A 97 18.78 -5.00 44.01
CA LEU A 97 19.34 -3.75 43.47
C LEU A 97 18.40 -3.21 42.36
N PRO A 98 17.99 -1.92 42.35
CA PRO A 98 17.23 -1.36 41.24
C PRO A 98 18.19 -0.96 40.10
N SER A 99 18.01 -1.56 38.93
CA SER A 99 18.68 -1.14 37.69
C SER A 99 18.00 0.13 37.17
N ILE A 100 18.64 1.27 37.39
CA ILE A 100 18.30 2.53 36.73
C ILE A 100 18.64 2.37 35.25
N SER A 101 17.64 2.42 34.37
CA SER A 101 17.84 2.52 32.93
C SER A 101 18.18 3.97 32.56
N PRO A 102 19.40 4.26 32.04
CA PRO A 102 19.64 5.49 31.31
C PRO A 102 19.07 5.31 29.89
N TRP A 103 18.90 6.39 29.13
CA TRP A 103 18.36 6.42 27.76
C TRP A 103 16.83 6.44 27.68
N LYS A 104 16.25 7.49 28.27
CA LYS A 104 15.26 8.29 27.52
C LYS A 104 15.99 9.38 26.76
N SER A 105 15.62 9.56 25.48
CA SER A 105 15.48 10.83 24.72
C SER A 105 15.82 10.64 23.24
N PRO A 106 15.30 11.48 22.32
CA PRO A 106 14.17 12.41 22.41
C PRO A 106 12.91 11.91 21.70
#